data_AF-D5DUY3-F1
#
_entry.id   AF-D5DUY3-F1
#
_cell.length_a   1.000
_cell.length_b   1.000
_cell.length_c   1.000
_cell.angle_alpha   90.00
_cell.angle_beta   90.00
_cell.angle_gamma   90.00
#
_symmetry.space_group_name_H-M   'P 1'
#
loop_
_entity.id
_entity.type
_entity.pdbx_description
1 polymer ?
#
loop_
_entity_poly.entity_id
_entity_poly.type
_entity_poly.pdbx_seq_one_letter_code
_entity_poly.pdbx_strand_id
1 'polypeptide(L)'
;MWERTYEGDKRRSEADRKKCLHHIAASKEWIIEGVHYTWVNESFNEADLIIFLDIHYLKRIGFIIKRYVLQKAKIEKANYAPTFSIFIKMFQWNADFEKQSKPEILHTLRTSYNDKLIIVKKREEIEHFIS
;
A
#
# COMPACT_ATOMS: atom_id res chain seq x y z
N MET A 1 0.59 -5.16 10.27
CA MET A 1 0.09 -6.49 9.89
C MET A 1 -1.07 -6.89 10.78
N TRP A 2 -2.10 -7.49 10.19
CA TRP A 2 -3.28 -8.01 10.87
C TRP A 2 -3.14 -9.52 11.08
N GLU A 3 -3.64 -10.00 12.22
CA GLU A 3 -3.86 -11.40 12.50
C GLU A 3 -5.31 -11.74 12.14
N ARG A 4 -5.49 -12.70 11.24
CA ARG A 4 -6.82 -13.18 10.86
C ARG A 4 -7.23 -14.21 11.89
N THR A 5 -8.22 -13.90 12.72
CA THR A 5 -8.77 -14.83 13.70
C THR A 5 -10.20 -15.19 13.32
N TYR A 6 -10.73 -16.27 13.91
CA TYR A 6 -12.13 -16.67 13.71
C TYR A 6 -13.12 -15.59 14.17
N GLU A 7 -12.74 -14.78 15.17
CA GLU A 7 -13.55 -13.69 15.72
C GLU A 7 -13.35 -12.35 14.98
N GLY A 8 -12.50 -12.32 13.95
CA GLY A 8 -12.22 -11.14 13.15
C GLY A 8 -10.74 -10.76 13.09
N ASP A 9 -10.44 -9.66 12.40
CA ASP A 9 -9.08 -9.19 12.24
C ASP A 9 -8.58 -8.47 13.49
N LYS A 10 -7.53 -9.00 14.11
CA LYS A 10 -6.86 -8.38 15.24
C LYS A 10 -5.59 -7.67 14.78
N ARG A 11 -5.40 -6.42 15.20
CA ARG A 11 -4.16 -5.69 14.90
C ARG A 11 -3.04 -6.27 15.78
N ARG A 12 -1.97 -6.80 15.18
CA ARG A 12 -0.80 -7.30 15.92
C ARG A 12 -0.14 -6.19 16.74
N SER A 13 0.54 -6.54 17.84
CA SER A 13 1.39 -5.60 18.59
C SER A 13 2.54 -5.09 17.71
N GLU A 14 3.19 -3.99 18.07
CA GLU A 14 4.35 -3.50 17.30
C GLU A 14 5.50 -4.50 17.29
N ALA A 15 5.77 -5.13 18.43
CA ALA A 15 6.80 -6.17 18.55
C ALA A 15 6.51 -7.36 17.63
N ASP A 16 5.26 -7.82 17.59
CA ASP A 16 4.88 -8.95 16.73
C ASP A 16 4.92 -8.58 15.24
N ARG A 17 4.58 -7.34 14.89
CA ARG A 17 4.73 -6.86 13.51
C ARG A 17 6.19 -6.86 13.07
N LYS A 18 7.11 -6.40 13.92
CA LYS A 18 8.55 -6.42 13.64
C LYS A 18 9.06 -7.85 13.47
N LYS A 19 8.68 -8.77 14.37
CA LYS A 19 9.04 -10.18 14.25
C LYS A 19 8.54 -10.81 12.95
N CYS A 20 7.28 -10.56 12.58
CA CYS A 20 6.75 -11.03 11.31
C CYS A 20 7.51 -10.43 10.12
N LEU A 21 7.86 -9.14 10.18
CA LEU A 21 8.57 -8.47 9.09
C LEU A 21 9.95 -9.07 8.90
N HIS A 22 10.70 -9.22 9.98
CA HIS A 22 12.01 -9.86 9.99
C HIS A 22 11.95 -11.26 9.40
N HIS A 23 10.97 -12.08 9.81
CA HIS A 23 10.82 -13.43 9.29
C HIS A 23 10.49 -13.46 7.79
N ILE A 24 9.66 -12.53 7.31
CA ILE A 24 9.34 -12.40 5.88
C ILE A 24 10.59 -11.93 5.10
N ALA A 25 11.28 -10.90 5.59
CA ALA A 25 12.47 -10.36 4.95
C ALA A 25 13.63 -11.35 4.89
N ALA A 26 13.74 -12.24 5.88
CA ALA A 26 14.71 -13.34 5.91
C ALA A 26 14.31 -14.56 5.06
N SER A 27 13.10 -14.59 4.50
CA SER A 27 12.68 -15.67 3.61
C SER A 27 13.28 -15.51 2.21
N LYS A 28 13.37 -16.61 1.46
CA LYS A 28 14.03 -16.62 0.14
C LYS A 28 13.35 -15.70 -0.88
N GLU A 29 12.02 -15.69 -0.90
CA GLU A 29 11.20 -14.99 -1.90
C GLU A 29 9.99 -14.41 -1.20
N TRP A 30 9.76 -13.10 -1.36
CA TRP A 30 8.66 -12.41 -0.71
C TRP A 30 8.20 -11.20 -1.50
N ILE A 31 6.94 -10.83 -1.30
CA ILE A 31 6.35 -9.57 -1.76
C ILE A 31 5.59 -8.97 -0.59
N ILE A 32 5.85 -7.69 -0.28
CA ILE A 32 5.11 -6.95 0.75
C ILE A 32 4.36 -5.80 0.07
N GLU A 33 3.04 -5.81 0.18
CA GLU A 33 2.15 -4.75 -0.32
C GLU A 33 1.60 -3.88 0.83
N GLY A 34 1.30 -2.61 0.55
CA GLY A 34 0.46 -1.78 1.43
C GLY A 34 1.17 -1.29 2.69
N VAL A 35 2.43 -0.88 2.56
CA VAL A 35 3.31 -0.72 3.71
C VAL A 35 3.36 0.72 4.22
N HIS A 36 3.00 0.91 5.49
CA HIS A 36 3.24 2.17 6.20
C HIS A 36 4.75 2.32 6.44
N TYR A 37 5.38 3.29 5.79
CA TYR A 37 6.84 3.45 5.73
C TYR A 37 7.53 3.54 7.10
N THR A 38 6.82 3.94 8.17
CA THR A 38 7.42 4.27 9.46
C THR A 38 8.05 3.10 10.22
N TRP A 39 7.67 1.84 9.96
CA TRP A 39 8.21 0.67 10.69
C TRP A 39 8.77 -0.43 9.79
N VAL A 40 8.92 -0.17 8.50
CA VAL A 40 9.24 -1.21 7.49
C VAL A 40 10.56 -1.00 6.77
N ASN A 41 11.41 -0.13 7.30
CA ASN A 41 12.72 0.16 6.71
C ASN A 41 13.57 -1.11 6.53
N GLU A 42 13.42 -2.11 7.42
CA GLU A 42 14.06 -3.42 7.26
C GLU A 42 13.70 -4.08 5.93
N SER A 43 12.41 -4.07 5.53
CA SER A 43 12.04 -4.60 4.21
C SER A 43 12.60 -3.79 3.06
N PHE A 44 12.77 -2.47 3.20
CA PHE A 44 13.42 -1.69 2.15
C PHE A 44 14.91 -2.01 2.04
N ASN A 45 15.58 -2.31 3.15
CA ASN A 45 16.98 -2.71 3.14
C ASN A 45 17.17 -4.05 2.42
N GLU A 46 16.36 -5.06 2.75
CA GLU A 46 16.47 -6.41 2.20
C GLU A 46 15.80 -6.59 0.83
N ALA A 47 15.01 -5.62 0.37
CA ALA A 47 14.38 -5.69 -0.95
C ALA A 47 15.42 -5.65 -2.08
N ASP A 48 15.28 -6.56 -3.05
CA ASP A 48 15.96 -6.46 -4.34
C ASP A 48 15.36 -5.36 -5.22
N LEU A 49 14.05 -5.12 -5.07
CA LEU A 49 13.31 -4.15 -5.87
C LEU A 49 12.18 -3.50 -5.06
N ILE A 50 12.03 -2.18 -5.23
CA ILE A 50 10.96 -1.38 -4.64
C ILE A 50 10.15 -0.72 -5.77
N ILE A 51 8.86 -1.04 -5.84
CA ILE A 51 7.94 -0.44 -6.81
C ILE A 51 7.03 0.55 -6.09
N PHE A 52 7.11 1.83 -6.47
CA PHE A 52 6.24 2.89 -5.97
C PHE A 52 5.20 3.28 -7.03
N LEU A 53 3.92 3.08 -6.72
CA LEU A 53 2.80 3.41 -7.61
C LEU A 53 2.39 4.89 -7.45
N ASP A 54 2.89 5.76 -8.32
CA ASP A 54 2.56 7.18 -8.37
C ASP A 54 1.39 7.49 -9.33
N ILE A 55 0.24 6.87 -9.05
CA ILE A 55 -0.95 7.05 -9.88
C ILE A 55 -1.51 8.47 -9.73
N HIS A 56 -1.80 9.15 -10.85
CA HIS A 56 -2.35 10.52 -10.84
C HIS A 56 -3.57 10.69 -9.92
N TYR A 57 -3.61 11.77 -9.14
CA TYR A 57 -4.63 12.05 -8.11
C TYR A 57 -6.08 11.88 -8.60
N LEU A 58 -6.41 12.48 -9.75
CA LEU A 58 -7.75 12.39 -10.34
C LEU A 58 -8.14 10.96 -10.76
N LYS A 59 -7.15 10.14 -11.16
CA LYS A 59 -7.38 8.74 -11.50
C LYS A 59 -7.72 7.93 -10.24
N ARG A 60 -7.04 8.21 -9.12
CA ARG A 60 -7.34 7.60 -7.82
C ARG A 60 -8.74 7.99 -7.31
N ILE A 61 -9.18 9.24 -7.53
CA ILE A 61 -10.57 9.66 -7.30
C ILE A 61 -11.56 8.77 -8.08
N GLY A 62 -11.31 8.55 -9.36
CA GLY A 62 -12.14 7.67 -10.20
C GLY A 62 -12.19 6.23 -9.66
N PHE A 63 -11.06 5.69 -9.19
CA PHE A 63 -11.01 4.37 -8.57
C PHE A 63 -11.80 4.28 -7.26
N ILE A 64 -11.75 5.32 -6.42
CA ILE A 64 -12.53 5.39 -5.17
C ILE A 64 -14.02 5.38 -5.48
N ILE A 65 -14.47 6.19 -6.44
CA ILE A 65 -15.87 6.25 -6.87
C ILE A 65 -16.32 4.91 -7.45
N LYS A 66 -15.58 4.37 -8.41
CA LYS A 66 -15.88 3.09 -9.05
C LYS A 66 -16.02 1.98 -8.02
N ARG A 67 -15.03 1.83 -7.13
CA ARG A 67 -15.04 0.81 -6.08
C ARG A 67 -16.26 0.96 -5.17
N TYR A 68 -16.58 2.17 -4.73
CA TYR A 68 -17.75 2.40 -3.87
C TYR A 68 -19.06 1.99 -4.55
N VAL A 69 -19.25 2.36 -5.82
CA VAL A 69 -20.45 1.99 -6.59
C VAL A 69 -20.55 0.47 -6.75
N LEU A 70 -19.46 -0.20 -7.15
CA LEU A 70 -19.45 -1.65 -7.36
C LEU A 70 -19.67 -2.44 -6.06
N GLN A 71 -19.10 -1.98 -4.95
CA GLN A 71 -19.33 -2.58 -3.63
C GLN A 71 -20.78 -2.37 -3.15
N LYS A 72 -21.37 -1.19 -3.38
CA LYS A 72 -22.78 -0.93 -3.07
C LYS A 72 -23.73 -1.77 -3.92
N ALA A 73 -23.38 -2.00 -5.18
CA ALA A 73 -24.09 -2.89 -6.09
C ALA A 73 -23.85 -4.38 -5.81
N LYS A 74 -23.02 -4.73 -4.81
CA LYS A 74 -22.61 -6.11 -4.46
C LYS A 74 -21.92 -6.88 -5.61
N ILE A 75 -21.37 -6.17 -6.59
CA ILE A 75 -20.58 -6.73 -7.70
C ILE A 75 -19.18 -7.10 -7.18
N GLU A 76 -18.60 -6.24 -6.35
CA GLU A 76 -17.32 -6.49 -5.70
C GLU A 76 -17.53 -6.83 -4.22
N LYS A 77 -16.79 -7.84 -3.72
CA LYS A 77 -16.76 -8.15 -2.28
C LYS A 77 -16.05 -7.02 -1.53
N ALA A 78 -16.61 -6.65 -0.39
CA ALA A 78 -15.99 -5.69 0.52
C ALA A 78 -15.71 -6.36 1.87
N ASN A 79 -14.50 -6.18 2.39
CA ASN A 79 -14.11 -6.68 3.71
C ASN A 79 -14.66 -5.80 4.86
N TYR A 80 -15.32 -4.70 4.54
CA TYR A 80 -15.98 -3.79 5.46
C TYR A 80 -17.27 -3.27 4.80
N ALA A 81 -18.23 -2.82 5.62
CA ALA A 81 -19.47 -2.24 5.09
C ALA A 81 -19.18 -0.91 4.35
N PRO A 82 -19.50 -0.79 3.04
CA PRO A 82 -19.25 0.45 2.28
C PRO A 82 -20.25 1.54 2.70
N THR A 83 -19.99 2.21 3.82
CA THR A 83 -20.82 3.33 4.30
C THR A 83 -20.43 4.62 3.59
N PHE A 84 -21.36 5.58 3.55
CA PHE A 84 -21.07 6.91 3.01
C PHE A 84 -19.97 7.63 3.80
N SER A 85 -19.89 7.42 5.12
CA SER A 85 -18.80 7.96 5.95
C SER A 85 -17.43 7.43 5.51
N ILE A 86 -17.30 6.12 5.25
CA ILE A 86 -16.04 5.53 4.76
C ILE A 86 -15.72 6.06 3.36
N PHE A 87 -16.74 6.24 2.51
CA PHE A 87 -16.55 6.83 1.19
C PHE A 87 -15.93 8.24 1.27
N ILE A 88 -16.44 9.11 2.13
CA ILE A 88 -15.86 10.45 2.36
C ILE A 88 -14.43 10.36 2.92
N LYS A 89 -14.18 9.48 3.88
CA LYS A 89 -12.84 9.25 4.45
C LYS A 89 -11.81 8.83 3.39
N MET A 90 -12.21 8.05 2.38
CA MET A 90 -11.29 7.65 1.30
C MET A 90 -10.76 8.85 0.51
N PHE A 91 -11.57 9.90 0.31
CA PHE A 91 -11.08 11.12 -0.34
C PHE A 91 -10.14 11.92 0.56
N GLN A 92 -10.44 11.98 1.86
CA GLN A 92 -9.55 12.61 2.85
C GLN A 92 -8.20 11.92 2.86
N TRP A 93 -8.17 10.60 3.01
CA TRP A 93 -6.92 9.81 2.96
C TRP A 93 -6.18 9.94 1.64
N ASN A 94 -6.89 10.04 0.51
CA ASN A 94 -6.26 10.27 -0.79
C ASN A 94 -5.59 11.65 -0.90
N ALA A 95 -6.20 12.68 -0.30
CA ALA A 95 -5.64 14.02 -0.22
C ALA A 95 -4.46 14.10 0.76
N ASP A 96 -4.57 13.46 1.93
CA ASP A 96 -3.51 13.37 2.92
C ASP A 96 -2.29 12.64 2.36
N PHE A 97 -2.50 11.53 1.65
CA PHE A 97 -1.44 10.83 0.94
C PHE A 97 -0.74 11.75 -0.06
N GLU A 98 -1.49 12.47 -0.91
CA GLU A 98 -0.88 13.32 -1.96
C GLU A 98 -0.07 14.48 -1.35
N LYS A 99 -0.54 15.07 -0.26
CA LYS A 99 0.04 16.28 0.33
C LYS A 99 1.12 16.02 1.38
N GLN A 100 1.05 14.90 2.08
CA GLN A 100 1.88 14.62 3.25
C GLN A 100 2.72 13.36 3.04
N SER A 101 2.08 12.20 2.97
CA SER A 101 2.81 10.92 2.98
C SER A 101 3.63 10.67 1.72
N LYS A 102 3.12 11.01 0.53
CA LYS A 102 3.82 10.79 -0.74
C LYS A 102 5.15 11.54 -0.81
N PRO A 103 5.24 12.85 -0.52
CA PRO A 103 6.52 13.56 -0.46
C PRO A 103 7.54 12.90 0.48
N GLU A 104 7.13 12.53 1.68
CA GLU A 104 8.01 11.90 2.70
C GLU A 104 8.54 10.54 2.24
N ILE A 105 7.65 9.70 1.70
CA ILE A 105 8.01 8.37 1.18
C ILE A 105 8.96 8.53 0.00
N LEU A 106 8.63 9.38 -0.98
CA LEU A 106 9.47 9.58 -2.15
C LEU A 106 10.84 10.15 -1.79
N HIS A 107 10.92 11.05 -0.81
CA HIS A 107 12.19 11.55 -0.30
C HIS A 107 13.04 10.41 0.26
N THR A 108 12.47 9.61 1.16
CA THR A 108 13.17 8.46 1.78
C THR A 108 13.66 7.47 0.73
N LEU A 109 12.78 7.07 -0.20
CA LEU A 109 13.09 6.11 -1.25
C LEU A 109 14.16 6.62 -2.23
N ARG A 110 14.08 7.89 -2.65
CA ARG A 110 15.06 8.50 -3.55
C ARG A 110 16.41 8.77 -2.88
N THR A 111 16.43 9.02 -1.57
CA THR A 111 17.69 9.30 -0.87
C THR A 111 18.42 8.02 -0.49
N SER A 112 17.69 6.96 -0.11
CA SER A 112 18.30 5.76 0.50
C SER A 112 18.28 4.51 -0.39
N TYR A 113 17.40 4.46 -1.39
CA TYR A 113 17.11 3.22 -2.14
C TYR A 113 16.91 3.46 -3.64
N ASN A 114 17.53 4.52 -4.19
CA ASN A 114 17.29 4.94 -5.57
C ASN A 114 17.75 3.91 -6.61
N ASP A 115 18.78 3.14 -6.28
CA ASP A 115 19.34 2.06 -7.10
C ASP A 115 18.36 0.90 -7.33
N LYS A 116 17.40 0.71 -6.43
CA LYS A 116 16.38 -0.34 -6.49
C LYS A 116 14.95 0.19 -6.54
N LEU A 117 14.77 1.48 -6.85
CA LEU A 117 13.47 2.13 -6.89
C LEU A 117 12.95 2.26 -8.33
N ILE A 118 11.75 1.73 -8.57
CA ILE A 118 10.96 1.97 -9.78
C ILE A 118 9.71 2.77 -9.42
N ILE A 119 9.49 3.89 -10.11
CA ILE A 119 8.28 4.71 -9.97
C ILE A 119 7.38 4.46 -11.17
N VAL A 120 6.18 3.94 -10.91
CA VAL A 120 5.20 3.57 -11.92
C VAL A 120 4.01 4.52 -11.84
N LYS A 121 3.70 5.23 -12.93
CA LYS A 121 2.56 6.15 -13.01
C LYS A 121 1.39 5.56 -13.76
N LYS A 122 1.65 4.58 -14.62
CA LYS A 122 0.67 3.92 -15.48
C LYS A 122 0.94 2.42 -15.56
N ARG A 123 -0.10 1.64 -15.83
CA ARG A 123 -0.02 0.16 -15.80
C ARG A 123 0.94 -0.35 -16.88
N GLU A 124 0.92 0.31 -18.03
CA GLU A 124 1.69 -0.01 -19.22
C GLU A 124 3.21 0.11 -18.96
N GLU A 125 3.61 0.94 -17.97
CA GLU A 125 5.01 1.07 -17.58
C GLU A 125 5.51 -0.18 -16.84
N ILE A 126 4.65 -0.92 -16.14
CA ILE A 126 5.03 -2.14 -15.39
C ILE A 126 5.55 -3.22 -16.33
N GLU A 127 4.92 -3.37 -17.51
CA GLU A 127 5.28 -4.39 -18.50
C GLU A 127 6.72 -4.22 -19.01
N HIS A 128 7.27 -3.00 -18.93
CA HIS A 128 8.65 -2.70 -19.31
C HIS A 128 9.70 -3.12 -18.27
N PHE A 129 9.29 -3.42 -17.04
CA PHE A 129 10.19 -3.76 -15.94
C PHE A 129 10.18 -5.23 -15.55
N ILE A 130 9.20 -6.01 -16.04
CA ILE A 130 8.99 -7.43 -15.68
C ILE A 130 9.24 -8.36 -16.88
N SER A 131 9.73 -7.84 -18.02
CA SER A 131 10.13 -8.63 -19.20
C SER A 131 11.54 -9.21 -19.06
#